data_AF-A0A8C5P8S4-F1
#
_entry.id   AF-A0A8C5P8S4-F1
#
_cell.length_a   1.000
_cell.length_b   1.000
_cell.length_c   1.000
_cell.angle_alpha   90.00
_cell.angle_beta   90.00
_cell.angle_gamma   90.00
#
_symmetry.space_group_name_H-M   'P 1'
#
loop_
_entity.id
_entity.type
_entity.pdbx_description
1 polymer ?
#
loop_
_entity_poly.entity_id
_entity_poly.type
_entity_poly.pdbx_seq_one_letter_code
_entity_poly.pdbx_strand_id
1 'polypeptide(L)' 'SPLVERPLLATTVRASQAHQQPETPDWRMTLKTIRNGVHKIDMYLNAALDLLGGEDGRCHFMCGDGNDS' A
#
# COMPACT_ATOMS: atom_id res chain seq x y z
N SER A 1 -23.21 52.67 -45.03
CA SER A 1 -22.90 52.36 -43.63
C SER A 1 -21.66 51.49 -43.56
N PRO A 2 -20.54 51.96 -42.99
CA PRO A 2 -19.39 51.11 -42.75
C PRO A 2 -19.66 50.33 -41.45
N LEU A 3 -19.59 49.00 -41.52
CA LEU A 3 -19.53 48.18 -40.32
C LEU A 3 -18.13 48.34 -39.73
N VAL A 4 -18.09 48.87 -38.51
CA VAL A 4 -16.89 49.18 -37.76
C VAL A 4 -16.07 47.89 -37.56
N GLU A 5 -14.83 47.86 -38.05
CA GLU A 5 -13.89 46.80 -37.66
C GLU A 5 -13.55 46.97 -36.19
N ARG A 6 -13.92 45.99 -35.37
CA ARG A 6 -13.54 45.91 -33.97
C ARG A 6 -12.27 45.08 -33.85
N PRO A 7 -11.14 45.62 -33.38
CA PRO A 7 -9.99 44.78 -33.08
C PRO A 7 -10.31 43.99 -31.81
N LEU A 8 -10.40 42.67 -31.92
CA LEU A 8 -10.36 41.78 -30.77
C LEU A 8 -8.95 41.87 -30.19
N LEU A 9 -8.78 42.68 -29.14
CA LEU A 9 -7.59 42.67 -28.31
C LEU A 9 -7.54 41.33 -27.58
N ALA A 10 -6.97 40.33 -28.24
CA ALA A 10 -6.66 39.03 -27.64
C ALA A 10 -5.53 39.24 -26.64
N THR A 11 -5.88 39.51 -25.38
CA THR A 11 -4.90 39.53 -24.29
C THR A 11 -4.44 38.09 -24.07
N THR A 12 -3.24 37.76 -24.54
CA THR A 12 -2.63 36.47 -24.28
C THR A 12 -2.28 36.38 -22.80
N VAL A 13 -3.10 35.68 -22.01
CA VAL A 13 -2.71 35.23 -20.68
C VAL A 13 -1.61 34.20 -20.87
N ARG A 14 -0.37 34.59 -20.58
CA ARG A 14 0.77 33.67 -20.57
C ARG A 14 0.63 32.82 -19.31
N ALA A 15 0.06 31.63 -19.45
CA ALA A 15 0.09 30.62 -18.41
C ALA A 15 1.54 30.17 -18.21
N SER A 16 2.22 30.73 -17.21
CA SER A 16 3.45 30.16 -16.68
C SER A 16 3.09 28.87 -15.95
N GLN A 17 2.92 27.78 -16.69
CA GLN A 17 2.97 26.44 -16.15
C GLN A 17 4.40 26.21 -15.67
N ALA A 18 4.67 26.59 -14.42
CA ALA A 18 5.78 26.03 -13.68
C ALA A 18 5.57 24.52 -13.65
N HIS A 19 6.35 23.80 -14.46
CA HIS A 19 6.44 22.36 -14.44
C HIS A 19 6.94 21.93 -13.05
N GLN A 20 6.02 21.80 -12.08
CA GLN A 20 6.29 21.05 -10.87
C GLN A 20 6.35 19.58 -11.30
N GLN A 21 7.57 19.09 -11.49
CA GLN A 21 7.80 17.67 -11.70
C GLN A 21 7.23 16.94 -10.47
N PRO A 22 6.34 15.95 -10.64
CA PRO A 22 5.76 15.27 -9.51
C PRO A 22 6.87 14.62 -8.69
N GLU A 23 6.88 14.86 -7.38
CA GLU A 23 7.77 14.16 -6.46
C GLU A 23 7.56 12.65 -6.63
N THR A 24 8.64 11.96 -7.02
CA THR A 24 8.61 10.50 -7.15
C THR A 24 8.73 9.93 -5.74
N PRO A 25 7.77 9.12 -5.27
CA PRO A 25 7.84 8.57 -3.93
C PRO A 25 9.08 7.68 -3.78
N ASP A 26 9.74 7.75 -2.63
CA ASP A 26 10.91 6.91 -2.34
C ASP A 26 10.49 5.44 -2.17
N TRP A 27 10.54 4.69 -3.27
CA TRP A 27 10.24 3.26 -3.31
C TRP A 27 11.14 2.44 -2.38
N ARG A 28 12.33 2.94 -2.00
CA ARG A 28 13.20 2.26 -1.03
C ARG A 28 12.52 2.19 0.34
N MET A 29 11.78 3.22 0.71
CA MET A 29 10.98 3.23 1.93
C MET A 29 9.86 2.18 1.86
N THR A 30 9.19 2.08 0.71
CA THR A 30 8.16 1.05 0.47
C THR A 30 8.73 -0.37 0.63
N LEU A 31 9.86 -0.67 -0.02
CA LEU A 31 10.51 -1.98 0.10
C LEU A 31 10.96 -2.28 1.54
N LYS A 32 11.48 -1.27 2.26
CA LYS A 32 11.85 -1.42 3.66
C LYS A 32 10.64 -1.79 4.51
N THR A 33 9.49 -1.14 4.29
CA THR A 33 8.23 -1.45 4.98
C THR A 33 7.77 -2.87 4.68
N ILE A 34 7.80 -3.29 3.42
CA ILE A 34 7.41 -4.66 3.02
C ILE A 34 8.31 -5.69 3.69
N ARG A 35 9.64 -5.53 3.61
CA ARG A 35 10.61 -6.44 4.24
C ARG A 35 10.37 -6.56 5.75
N ASN A 36 10.15 -5.44 6.42
CA ASN A 36 9.87 -5.43 7.85
C ASN A 36 8.55 -6.14 8.19
N GLY A 37 7.53 -5.99 7.33
CA GLY A 37 6.25 -6.70 7.48
C GLY A 37 6.42 -8.22 7.37
N VAL A 38 7.10 -8.69 6.32
CA VAL A 38 7.37 -10.12 6.10
C VAL A 38 8.13 -10.73 7.28
N HIS A 39 9.16 -10.05 7.79
CA HIS A 39 9.92 -10.51 8.95
C HIS A 39 9.04 -10.68 10.21
N LYS A 40 8.11 -9.75 10.45
CA LYS A 40 7.17 -9.87 11.59
C LYS A 40 6.20 -11.03 11.43
N ILE A 41 5.70 -11.26 10.21
CA ILE A 41 4.80 -12.39 9.94
C ILE A 41 5.50 -13.71 10.25
N ASP A 42 6.73 -13.88 9.76
CA ASP A 42 7.56 -15.06 10.04
C ASP A 42 7.78 -15.24 11.56
N MET A 43 8.16 -14.18 12.26
CA MET A 43 8.36 -14.22 13.71
C MET A 43 7.08 -14.66 14.47
N TYR A 44 5.91 -14.10 14.12
CA TYR A 44 4.67 -14.46 14.78
C TYR A 44 4.19 -15.87 14.43
N LEU A 45 4.39 -16.32 13.19
CA LEU A 45 4.08 -17.69 12.79
C LEU A 45 4.95 -18.68 13.55
N ASN A 46 6.26 -18.45 13.63
CA ASN A 46 7.16 -19.31 14.38
C ASN A 46 6.82 -19.32 15.87
N ALA A 47 6.54 -18.16 16.48
CA ALA A 47 6.09 -18.11 17.87
C ALA A 47 4.76 -18.84 18.10
N ALA A 48 3.80 -18.75 17.17
CA ALA A 48 2.56 -19.50 17.26
C ALA A 48 2.79 -21.01 17.13
N LEU A 49 3.74 -21.43 16.29
CA LEU A 49 4.13 -22.84 16.18
C LEU A 49 4.84 -23.34 17.45
N ASP A 50 5.68 -22.53 18.10
CA ASP A 50 6.32 -22.90 19.37
C ASP A 50 5.29 -23.01 20.51
N LEU A 51 4.22 -22.21 20.47
CA LEU A 51 3.16 -22.24 21.48
C LEU A 51 2.13 -23.35 21.25
N LEU A 52 1.84 -23.69 20.00
CA LEU A 52 0.75 -24.60 19.62
C LEU A 52 1.23 -25.95 19.09
N GLY A 53 2.42 -25.99 18.49
CA GLY A 53 3.06 -27.19 18.01
C GLY A 53 3.75 -27.90 19.16
N GLY A 54 3.40 -29.16 19.39
CA GLY A 54 4.12 -30.00 20.36
C GLY A 54 5.59 -30.16 19.97
N GLU A 55 6.37 -30.84 20.81
CA GLU A 55 7.81 -31.06 20.64
C GLU A 55 8.19 -31.71 19.28
N ASP A 56 7.23 -32.37 18.62
CA ASP A 56 7.37 -33.01 17.30
C ASP A 56 6.80 -32.20 16.12
N GLY A 57 6.31 -30.98 16.35
CA GLY A 57 5.70 -30.13 15.33
C GLY A 57 4.34 -30.62 14.84
N ARG A 58 3.69 -31.56 15.55
CA ARG A 58 2.34 -32.04 15.24
C ARG A 58 1.30 -31.33 16.09
N CYS A 59 0.12 -31.13 15.52
CA CYS A 59 -1.03 -30.57 16.24
C CYS A 59 -1.64 -31.67 17.12
N HIS A 60 -1.47 -31.57 18.44
CA HIS A 60 -2.01 -32.52 19.43
C HIS A 60 -3.40 -32.13 19.94
N PHE A 61 -4.18 -31.40 19.14
CA PHE A 61 -5.56 -31.08 19.49
C PHE A 61 -6.43 -32.35 19.41
N MET A 62 -6.52 -33.06 20.53
CA MET A 62 -7.50 -34.13 20.75
C MET A 62 -8.86 -33.45 20.97
N CYS A 63 -9.73 -33.47 19.96
CA CYS A 63 -11.11 -33.03 20.11
C CYS A 63 -11.77 -33.94 21.16
N GLY A 64 -12.24 -33.38 22.27
CA GLY A 64 -12.98 -34.12 23.28
C GLY A 64 -14.18 -34.78 22.60
N ASP A 65 -14.28 -36.11 22.72
CA ASP A 65 -15.19 -36.95 21.96
C ASP A 65 -16.59 -36.34 21.88
N GLY A 66 -17.00 -35.98 20.65
CA GLY A 66 -18.37 -35.59 20.35
C GLY A 66 -19.28 -36.81 20.49
N ASN A 67 -19.76 -37.07 21.71
CA ASN A 67 -20.91 -37.95 21.92
C ASN A 67 -22.14 -37.08 22.17
N ASP A 68 -22.70 -36.55 21.08
CA ASP A 68 -24.09 -36.10 21.02
C ASP A 68 -24.95 -37.37 20.88
N SER A 69 -25.49 -37.86 22.00
CA SER A 69 -26.54 -38.88 22.09
C SER A 69 -27.21 -38.81 23.45
#